data_AF-A0A933TQ18-F1
#
_entry.id   AF-A0A933TQ18-F1
#
_cell.length_a   1.000
_cell.length_b   1.000
_cell.length_c   1.000
_cell.angle_alpha   90.00
_cell.angle_beta   90.00
_cell.angle_gamma   90.00
#
_symmetry.space_group_name_H-M   'P 1'
#
loop_
_entity.id
_entity.type
_entity.pdbx_description
1 polymer ?
#
loop_
_entity_poly.entity_id
_entity_poly.type
_entity_poly.pdbx_seq_one_letter_code
_entity_poly.pdbx_strand_id
1 'polypeptide(L)'
;MASETEQVSVERVQLGVRMEKHMVKVLKGLAEFNGVSLGQLLENIVLHSFEPVPGQEGEMAASPHGKRALAAIADLKRIYDMEYDVHALRRDLATGSGSRANANETDESAASG
;
A
#
# COMPACT_ATOMS: atom_id res chain seq x y z
N MET A 1 -4.75 -23.64 -13.08
CA MET A 1 -6.16 -23.19 -12.95
C MET A 1 -6.08 -21.69 -12.74
N ALA A 2 -6.59 -20.90 -13.70
CA ALA A 2 -6.50 -19.45 -13.67
C ALA A 2 -7.20 -18.92 -12.42
N SER A 3 -6.48 -18.29 -11.48
CA SER A 3 -7.15 -17.55 -10.42
C SER A 3 -7.58 -16.22 -11.02
N GLU A 4 -8.88 -16.11 -11.26
CA GLU A 4 -9.56 -14.90 -11.69
C GLU A 4 -9.08 -13.67 -10.90
N THR A 5 -8.97 -12.61 -11.67
CA THR A 5 -8.49 -11.27 -11.37
C THR A 5 -9.42 -10.56 -10.39
N GLU A 6 -9.54 -11.04 -9.16
CA GLU A 6 -10.34 -10.34 -8.15
C GLU A 6 -9.57 -9.11 -7.65
N GLN A 7 -10.21 -7.94 -7.74
CA GLN A 7 -9.75 -6.70 -7.12
C GLN A 7 -10.07 -6.81 -5.63
N VAL A 8 -9.05 -6.93 -4.79
CA VAL A 8 -9.27 -6.99 -3.34
C VAL A 8 -9.65 -5.59 -2.85
N SER A 9 -10.89 -5.40 -2.41
CA SER A 9 -11.32 -4.14 -1.81
C SER A 9 -10.69 -3.98 -0.42
N VAL A 10 -9.81 -3.00 -0.25
CA VAL A 10 -9.15 -2.72 1.03
C VAL A 10 -9.74 -1.47 1.67
N GLU A 11 -10.31 -1.61 2.86
CA GLU A 11 -10.71 -0.47 3.70
C GLU A 11 -9.48 0.13 4.38
N ARG A 12 -9.30 1.45 4.28
CA ARG A 12 -8.15 2.17 4.83
C ARG A 12 -8.59 3.13 5.92
N VAL A 13 -7.91 3.05 7.07
CA VAL A 13 -8.10 3.95 8.20
C VAL A 13 -6.86 4.84 8.38
N GLN A 14 -7.08 6.10 8.77
CA GLN A 14 -5.98 7.00 9.07
C GLN A 14 -5.31 6.63 10.39
N LEU A 15 -4.01 6.31 10.35
CA LEU A 15 -3.21 5.99 11.52
C LEU A 15 -2.57 7.25 12.12
N GLY A 16 -2.60 7.35 13.44
CA GLY A 16 -1.89 8.40 14.22
C GLY A 16 -0.69 7.82 14.95
N VAL A 17 0.50 7.87 14.33
CA VAL A 17 1.75 7.33 14.90
C VAL A 17 2.82 8.41 15.05
N ARG A 18 3.71 8.24 16.04
CA ARG A 18 4.95 9.03 16.15
C ARG A 18 6.10 8.27 15.51
N MET A 19 6.86 8.94 14.66
CA MET A 19 8.02 8.38 13.97
C MET A 19 9.12 9.45 13.89
N GLU A 20 10.37 9.01 13.76
CA GLU A 20 11.51 9.91 13.60
C GLU A 20 11.35 10.80 12.36
N LYS A 21 11.69 12.09 12.47
CA LYS A 21 11.43 13.13 11.48
C LYS A 21 12.10 12.86 10.14
N HIS A 22 13.37 12.45 10.14
CA HIS A 22 14.14 12.19 8.93
C HIS A 22 13.71 10.89 8.25
N MET A 23 13.37 9.86 9.00
CA MET A 23 12.77 8.61 8.50
C MET A 23 11.50 8.91 7.70
N VAL A 24 10.60 9.74 8.23
CA VAL A 24 9.38 10.14 7.51
C VAL A 24 9.70 10.87 6.21
N LYS A 25 10.75 11.70 6.17
CA LYS A 25 11.18 12.37 4.93
C LYS A 25 11.68 11.38 3.89
N VAL A 26 12.50 10.41 4.31
CA VAL A 26 13.02 9.36 3.42
C VAL A 26 11.88 8.52 2.86
N LEU A 27 10.94 8.08 3.71
CA LEU A 27 9.77 7.30 3.28
C LEU A 27 8.88 8.08 2.31
N LYS A 28 8.62 9.36 2.57
CA LYS A 28 7.85 10.22 1.65
C LYS A 28 8.56 10.40 0.31
N GLY A 29 9.88 10.65 0.34
CA GLY A 29 10.67 10.76 -0.88
C GLY A 29 10.70 9.47 -1.70
N LEU A 30 10.83 8.32 -1.03
CA LEU A 30 10.79 7.01 -1.68
C LEU A 30 9.41 6.69 -2.27
N ALA A 31 8.34 7.05 -1.58
CA ALA A 31 6.98 6.89 -2.07
C ALA A 31 6.76 7.71 -3.36
N GLU A 32 7.16 8.99 -3.35
CA GLU A 32 7.11 9.87 -4.52
C GLU A 32 7.94 9.31 -5.69
N PHE A 33 9.18 8.87 -5.41
CA PHE A 33 10.06 8.28 -6.41
C PHE A 33 9.44 7.04 -7.08
N ASN A 34 8.71 6.22 -6.31
CA ASN A 34 8.04 5.02 -6.80
C ASN A 34 6.64 5.29 -7.38
N GLY A 35 6.14 6.52 -7.32
CA GLY A 35 4.78 6.86 -7.78
C GLY A 35 3.67 6.22 -6.94
N VAL A 36 3.91 6.00 -5.64
CA VAL A 36 2.94 5.39 -4.71
C VAL A 36 2.67 6.34 -3.54
N SER A 37 1.51 6.20 -2.88
CA SER A 37 1.27 6.93 -1.64
C SER A 37 2.13 6.41 -0.49
N LEU A 38 2.37 7.24 0.53
CA LEU A 38 3.07 6.80 1.75
C LEU A 38 2.36 5.61 2.42
N GLY A 39 1.01 5.61 2.41
CA GLY A 39 0.22 4.48 2.92
C GLY A 39 0.51 3.19 2.18
N GLN A 40 0.49 3.22 0.84
CA GLN A 40 0.82 2.04 0.00
C GLN A 40 2.26 1.55 0.22
N LEU A 41 3.22 2.47 0.37
CA LEU A 41 4.61 2.08 0.68
C LEU A 41 4.69 1.37 2.04
N LEU A 42 4.02 1.91 3.07
CA LEU A 42 3.99 1.30 4.40
C LEU A 42 3.28 -0.06 4.39
N GLU A 43 2.14 -0.16 3.72
CA GLU A 43 1.41 -1.43 3.53
C GLU A 43 2.33 -2.49 2.88
N ASN A 44 3.06 -2.14 1.81
CA ASN A 44 4.00 -3.04 1.15
C ASN A 44 5.14 -3.51 2.09
N ILE A 45 5.75 -2.59 2.84
CA ILE A 45 6.81 -2.93 3.80
C ILE A 45 6.27 -3.88 4.89
N VAL A 46 5.08 -3.59 5.43
CA VAL A 46 4.45 -4.41 6.46
C VAL A 46 4.10 -5.79 5.93
N LEU A 47 3.51 -5.89 4.74
CA LEU A 47 3.20 -7.17 4.12
C LEU A 47 4.45 -8.02 3.92
N HIS A 48 5.56 -7.45 3.43
CA HIS A 48 6.82 -8.18 3.35
C HIS A 48 7.30 -8.65 4.73
N SER A 49 7.19 -7.81 5.77
CA SER A 49 7.59 -8.24 7.12
C SER A 49 6.78 -9.43 7.66
N PHE A 50 5.55 -9.62 7.17
CA PHE A 50 4.70 -10.75 7.55
C PHE A 50 5.02 -12.04 6.79
N GLU A 51 5.84 -11.99 5.75
CA GLU A 51 6.20 -13.15 4.96
C GLU A 51 7.33 -13.95 5.63
N PRO A 52 7.13 -15.25 5.92
CA PRO A 52 8.20 -16.08 6.39
C PRO A 52 9.17 -16.39 5.25
N VAL A 53 10.47 -16.27 5.49
CA VAL A 53 11.50 -16.86 4.63
C VAL A 53 11.94 -18.17 5.26
N PRO A 54 11.61 -19.35 4.68
CA PRO A 54 11.92 -20.64 5.27
C PRO A 54 13.41 -20.80 5.59
N GLY A 55 13.70 -21.08 6.86
CA GLY A 55 15.08 -21.25 7.34
C GLY A 55 15.82 -19.95 7.65
N GLN A 56 15.18 -18.78 7.54
CA GLN A 56 15.75 -17.48 7.89
C GLN A 56 14.76 -16.62 8.71
N GLU A 57 13.78 -17.26 9.37
CA GLU A 57 12.75 -16.57 10.15
C GLU A 57 13.34 -15.86 11.37
N GLY A 58 13.21 -14.54 11.42
CA GLY A 58 13.76 -13.69 12.48
C GLY A 58 15.19 -13.20 12.22
N GLU A 59 15.79 -13.57 11.09
CA GLU A 59 17.17 -13.20 10.74
C GLU A 59 17.22 -12.22 9.55
N MET A 60 16.31 -12.38 8.60
CA MET A 60 16.24 -11.56 7.38
C MET A 60 15.41 -10.29 7.57
N ALA A 61 15.81 -9.20 6.90
CA ALA A 61 15.02 -7.96 6.88
C ALA A 61 13.60 -8.15 6.28
N ALA A 62 13.46 -9.07 5.32
CA ALA A 62 12.19 -9.46 4.72
C ALA A 62 11.41 -10.52 5.52
N SER A 63 11.98 -11.07 6.59
CA SER A 63 11.28 -11.98 7.52
C SER A 63 11.76 -11.70 8.95
N PRO A 64 11.55 -10.48 9.47
CA PRO A 64 12.13 -10.03 10.74
C PRO A 64 11.49 -10.72 11.96
N HIS A 65 10.42 -11.48 11.76
CA HIS A 65 9.68 -12.15 12.81
C HIS A 65 10.10 -13.62 12.92
N GLY A 66 10.37 -14.08 14.15
CA GLY A 66 10.60 -15.50 14.42
C GLY A 66 9.31 -16.33 14.33
N LYS A 67 9.45 -17.66 14.29
CA LYS A 67 8.35 -18.62 14.07
C LYS A 67 7.11 -18.40 14.95
N ARG A 68 7.31 -18.06 16.24
CA ARG A 68 6.20 -17.79 17.17
C ARG A 68 5.39 -16.54 16.79
N ALA A 69 6.06 -15.48 16.38
CA ALA A 69 5.41 -14.23 15.97
C ALA A 69 4.71 -14.41 14.61
N LEU A 70 5.33 -15.12 13.67
CA LEU A 70 4.73 -15.47 12.39
C LEU A 70 3.44 -16.30 12.53
N ALA A 71 3.42 -17.27 13.46
CA ALA A 71 2.21 -18.02 13.78
C ALA A 71 1.08 -17.10 14.29
N ALA A 72 1.41 -16.17 15.21
CA ALA A 72 0.45 -15.20 15.72
C ALA A 72 -0.05 -14.24 14.62
N ILE A 73 0.83 -13.80 13.71
CA ILE A 73 0.44 -12.98 12.55
C ILE A 73 -0.55 -13.74 11.68
N ALA A 74 -0.29 -15.01 11.37
CA ALA A 74 -1.20 -15.83 10.57
C ALA A 74 -2.58 -15.98 11.22
N ASP A 75 -2.62 -16.22 12.55
CA ASP A 75 -3.88 -16.28 13.29
C ASP A 75 -4.63 -14.95 13.30
N LEU A 76 -3.93 -13.83 13.51
CA LEU A 76 -4.55 -12.51 13.50
C LEU A 76 -5.09 -12.13 12.12
N LYS A 77 -4.36 -12.45 11.04
CA LYS A 77 -4.85 -12.25 9.67
C LYS A 77 -6.17 -12.99 9.44
N ARG A 78 -6.27 -14.23 9.93
CA ARG A 78 -7.51 -15.03 9.86
C ARG A 78 -8.64 -14.46 10.72
N ILE A 79 -8.33 -13.91 11.89
CA ILE A 79 -9.34 -13.34 12.81
C ILE A 79 -9.93 -12.03 12.26
N TYR A 80 -9.12 -11.24 11.56
CA TYR A 80 -9.52 -9.94 11.02
C TYR A 80 -9.85 -9.96 9.53
N ASP A 81 -10.08 -11.15 8.94
CA ASP A 81 -10.41 -11.33 7.53
C ASP A 81 -9.43 -10.60 6.57
N MET A 82 -8.14 -10.59 6.91
CA MET A 82 -7.08 -9.97 6.12
C MET A 82 -6.60 -10.93 5.02
N GLU A 83 -7.38 -11.01 3.94
CA GLU A 83 -7.18 -11.99 2.85
C GLU A 83 -6.17 -11.57 1.77
N TYR A 84 -5.55 -10.39 1.88
CA TYR A 84 -4.56 -9.90 0.92
C TYR A 84 -3.10 -10.13 1.36
N ASP A 85 -2.22 -10.23 0.37
CA ASP A 85 -0.77 -10.42 0.50
C ASP A 85 0.00 -9.38 -0.33
N VAL A 86 1.35 -9.48 -0.35
CA VAL A 86 2.22 -8.56 -1.11
C VAL A 86 1.91 -8.54 -2.61
N HIS A 87 1.28 -9.59 -3.14
CA HIS A 87 0.95 -9.72 -4.55
C HIS A 87 -0.41 -9.11 -4.90
N ALA A 88 -1.32 -8.97 -3.92
CA ALA A 88 -2.62 -8.36 -4.09
C ALA A 88 -2.56 -6.83 -4.32
N LEU A 89 -1.61 -6.11 -3.70
CA LEU A 89 -1.51 -4.64 -3.79
C LEU A 89 -0.96 -4.10 -5.13
N ARG A 90 -0.41 -4.95 -6.00
CA ARG A 90 0.21 -4.51 -7.27
C ARG A 90 -0.79 -3.91 -8.27
N ARG A 91 -2.09 -4.19 -8.14
CA ARG A 91 -3.12 -3.72 -9.09
C ARG A 91 -3.75 -2.36 -8.76
N ASP A 92 -3.77 -1.91 -7.51
CA ASP A 92 -4.31 -0.59 -7.11
C ASP A 92 -3.52 0.59 -7.74
N LEU A 93 -2.25 0.36 -8.08
CA LEU A 93 -1.37 1.35 -8.69
C LEU A 93 -1.70 1.63 -10.17
N ALA A 94 -2.38 0.70 -10.85
CA ALA A 94 -2.67 0.83 -12.29
C ALA A 94 -3.88 1.75 -12.57
N THR A 95 -4.74 1.99 -11.59
CA THR A 95 -6.02 2.71 -11.76
C THR A 95 -6.04 4.12 -11.14
N GLY A 96 -4.97 4.55 -10.48
CA GLY A 96 -4.90 5.86 -9.80
C GLY A 96 -4.38 7.04 -10.62
N SER A 97 -3.91 6.83 -11.86
CA SER A 97 -3.38 7.89 -12.71
C SER A 97 -4.42 8.31 -13.76
N GLY A 98 -5.10 9.43 -13.53
CA GLY A 98 -5.75 10.19 -14.61
C GLY A 98 -7.28 10.26 -14.57
N SER A 99 -7.85 10.91 -13.55
CA SER A 99 -9.12 11.63 -13.72
C SER A 99 -8.97 13.07 -13.23
N ARG A 100 -8.15 13.85 -13.94
CA ARG A 100 -8.34 15.30 -14.06
C ARG A 100 -9.18 15.54 -15.32
N ALA A 101 -10.50 15.39 -15.20
CA ALA A 101 -11.41 15.98 -16.16
C ALA A 101 -11.38 17.50 -15.92
N ASN A 102 -10.59 18.20 -16.73
CA ASN A 102 -10.56 19.65 -16.80
C ASN A 102 -11.86 20.11 -17.48
N ALA A 103 -12.76 20.76 -16.73
CA ALA A 103 -13.99 21.34 -17.25
C ALA A 103 -14.07 22.80 -16.76
N ASN A 104 -13.41 23.71 -17.47
CA ASN A 104 -13.99 24.99 -17.91
C ASN A 104 -12.92 25.85 -18.62
N GLU A 105 -12.82 25.68 -19.94
CA GLU A 105 -12.34 26.71 -20.87
C GLU A 105 -13.17 26.58 -22.15
N THR A 106 -14.36 27.19 -22.15
CA THR A 106 -15.01 27.79 -23.33
C THR A 106 -16.21 28.60 -22.84
N ASP A 107 -16.03 29.89 -22.59
CA ASP A 107 -16.87 30.88 -23.26
C ASP A 107 -16.22 32.27 -23.15
N GLU A 108 -15.45 32.60 -24.18
CA GLU A 108 -15.02 33.95 -24.48
C GLU A 108 -16.00 34.53 -25.51
N SER A 109 -16.34 35.81 -25.37
CA SER A 109 -16.89 36.67 -26.43
C SER A 109 -18.40 36.63 -26.73
N ALA A 110 -19.21 37.24 -25.84
CA ALA A 110 -20.42 37.98 -26.25
C ALA A 110 -20.94 38.94 -25.18
N ALA A 111 -20.29 40.10 -24.99
CA ALA A 111 -20.93 41.28 -24.38
C ALA A 111 -20.15 42.57 -24.68
N SER A 112 -20.17 43.01 -25.94
CA SER A 112 -20.13 44.44 -26.24
C SER A 112 -21.30 44.75 -27.16
N GLY A 113 -22.28 45.47 -26.62
CA GLY A 113 -23.48 45.95 -27.30
C GLY A 113 -24.27 46.79 -26.32
#